data_AF-G8FI23-F1
#
_entry.id   AF-G8FI23-F1
#
_cell.length_a   1.000
_cell.length_b   1.000
_cell.length_c   1.000
_cell.angle_alpha   90.00
_cell.angle_beta   90.00
_cell.angle_gamma   90.00
#
_symmetry.space_group_name_H-M   'P 1'
#
loop_
_entity.id
_entity.type
_entity.pdbx_description
1 polymer ?
#
loop_
_entity_poly.entity_id
_entity_poly.type
_entity_poly.pdbx_seq_one_letter_code
_entity_poly.pdbx_strand_id
1 'polypeptide(L)' 'SSNGDTLSIPLVMYQRSNKNTCMNQKTQVQRGKYIKKGQILAGGAATAGGELALGKNVLVAYMPWEGYNFEDAVL' A
#
# COMPACT_ATOMS: atom_id res chain seq x y z
N SER A 1 34.84 14.31 12.35
CA SER A 1 34.10 13.89 13.55
C SER A 1 32.61 13.98 13.23
N SER A 2 31.97 12.88 12.85
CA SER A 2 30.51 12.86 12.65
C SER A 2 30.00 11.54 13.17
N ASN A 3 29.24 11.59 14.26
CA ASN A 3 28.58 10.44 14.83
C ASN A 3 27.69 9.82 13.75
N GLY A 4 28.02 8.59 13.35
CA GLY A 4 27.22 7.78 12.46
C GLY A 4 26.02 7.23 13.23
N ASP A 5 25.09 8.10 13.60
CA ASP A 5 23.90 7.71 14.36
C ASP A 5 23.03 6.80 13.47
N THR A 6 23.01 5.51 13.82
CA THR A 6 22.22 4.50 13.12
C THR A 6 20.84 4.43 13.76
N LEU A 7 19.81 4.82 13.01
CA LEU A 7 18.42 4.72 13.44
C LEU A 7 17.80 3.43 12.92
N SER A 8 17.33 2.56 13.83
CA SER A 8 16.56 1.36 13.49
C SER A 8 15.08 1.60 13.74
N ILE A 9 14.24 1.38 12.72
CA ILE A 9 12.79 1.53 12.81
C ILE A 9 12.15 0.16 12.53
N PRO A 10 11.48 -0.47 13.51
CA PRO A 10 10.81 -1.73 13.30
C PRO A 10 9.58 -1.55 12.39
N LEU A 11 9.31 -2.55 11.56
CA LEU A 11 8.15 -2.57 10.67
C LEU A 11 6.97 -3.28 11.33
N VAL A 12 5.78 -2.76 11.10
CA VAL A 12 4.53 -3.43 11.46
C VAL A 12 4.26 -4.53 10.42
N MET A 13 4.32 -5.79 10.85
CA MET A 13 4.11 -6.96 9.99
C MET A 13 2.84 -7.69 10.40
N TYR A 14 1.88 -7.81 9.48
CA TYR A 14 0.66 -8.62 9.64
C TYR A 14 -0.16 -8.35 10.92
N GLN A 15 -0.20 -7.10 11.38
CA GLN A 15 -0.94 -6.74 12.59
C GLN A 15 -2.44 -6.55 12.28
N ARG A 16 -3.32 -7.04 13.15
CA ARG A 16 -4.77 -6.81 13.03
C ARG A 16 -5.14 -5.41 13.51
N SER A 17 -5.98 -4.69 12.75
CA SER A 17 -6.55 -3.40 13.14
C SER A 17 -7.81 -3.55 14.00
N ASN A 18 -8.27 -2.45 14.61
CA ASN A 18 -9.52 -2.41 15.38
C ASN A 18 -10.76 -2.84 14.56
N LYS A 19 -10.71 -2.67 13.23
CA LYS A 19 -11.77 -3.09 12.30
C LYS A 19 -11.42 -4.38 11.56
N ASN A 20 -10.53 -5.21 12.12
CA ASN A 20 -10.14 -6.51 11.60
C ASN A 20 -9.47 -6.50 10.21
N THR A 21 -8.91 -5.38 9.79
CA THR A 21 -8.10 -5.30 8.57
C THR A 21 -6.63 -5.58 8.88
N CYS A 22 -5.86 -6.02 7.88
CA CYS A 22 -4.43 -6.29 8.03
C CYS A 22 -3.62 -5.00 7.85
N MET A 23 -2.85 -4.64 8.88
CA MET A 23 -1.83 -3.61 8.87
C MET A 23 -0.49 -4.27 8.56
N ASN A 24 0.03 -4.00 7.37
CA ASN A 24 1.30 -4.54 6.90
C ASN A 24 2.12 -3.44 6.24
N GLN A 25 3.34 -3.22 6.74
CA GLN A 25 4.29 -2.28 6.18
C GLN A 25 5.32 -3.01 5.33
N LYS A 26 5.65 -2.44 4.17
CA LYS A 26 6.68 -2.95 3.27
C LYS A 26 7.68 -1.88 2.96
N THR A 27 8.97 -2.21 3.04
CA THR A 27 10.05 -1.30 2.63
C THR A 27 9.91 -0.94 1.15
N GLN A 28 10.15 0.33 0.83
CA GLN A 28 10.13 0.85 -0.56
C GLN A 28 11.55 1.19 -1.04
N VAL A 29 12.54 1.10 -0.16
CA VAL A 29 13.94 1.44 -0.44
C VAL A 29 14.82 0.20 -0.41
N GLN A 30 15.83 0.19 -1.27
CA GLN A 30 16.87 -0.83 -1.31
C GLN A 30 18.10 -0.38 -0.51
N ARG A 31 18.89 -1.35 -0.03
CA ARG A 31 20.15 -1.08 0.66
C ARG A 31 21.11 -0.29 -0.25
N GLY A 32 21.83 0.66 0.33
CA GLY A 32 22.82 1.47 -0.38
C GLY A 32 22.25 2.66 -1.17
N LYS A 33 20.93 2.85 -1.21
CA LYS A 33 20.33 4.03 -1.86
C LYS A 33 20.45 5.26 -0.95
N TYR A 34 20.98 6.35 -1.50
CA TYR A 34 20.93 7.66 -0.84
C TYR A 34 19.48 8.13 -0.72
N ILE A 35 19.11 8.58 0.48
CA ILE A 35 17.77 9.05 0.82
C ILE A 35 17.78 10.53 1.14
N LYS A 36 16.74 11.24 0.74
CA LYS A 36 16.54 12.65 1.08
C LYS A 36 15.58 12.79 2.27
N LYS A 37 15.69 13.90 3.01
CA LYS A 37 14.73 14.22 4.07
C LYS A 37 13.31 14.26 3.49
N GLY A 38 12.37 13.58 4.16
CA GLY A 38 10.98 13.47 3.72
C GLY A 38 10.71 12.34 2.72
N GLN A 39 11.73 11.59 2.28
CA GLN A 39 11.53 10.44 1.41
C GLN A 39 10.90 9.27 2.18
N ILE A 40 9.97 8.59 1.52
CA ILE A 40 9.23 7.46 2.08
C ILE A 40 10.13 6.21 2.08
N LEU A 41 10.29 5.62 3.27
CA LEU A 41 11.13 4.43 3.48
C LEU A 41 10.33 3.13 3.47
N ALA A 42 9.08 3.18 3.96
CA ALA A 42 8.15 2.06 3.97
C ALA A 42 6.72 2.56 3.70
N GLY A 43 5.96 1.77 2.95
CA GLY A 43 4.53 1.99 2.70
C GLY A 43 3.68 1.16 3.66
N GLY A 44 2.54 1.71 4.08
CA GLY A 44 1.57 1.02 4.95
C GLY A 44 0.49 0.26 4.18
N ALA A 45 -0.52 -0.19 4.92
CA ALA A 45 -1.73 -0.76 4.32
C ALA A 45 -2.45 0.30 3.46
N ALA A 46 -2.97 -0.11 2.31
CA ALA A 46 -3.66 0.77 1.34
C ALA A 46 -2.81 1.98 0.88
N THR A 47 -1.49 1.81 0.73
CA THR A 47 -0.60 2.84 0.15
C THR A 47 0.21 2.24 -1.00
N ALA A 48 0.38 3.00 -2.09
CA ALA A 48 1.26 2.64 -3.20
C ALA A 48 2.04 3.88 -3.65
N GLY A 49 3.36 3.77 -3.82
CA GLY A 49 4.19 4.91 -4.25
C GLY A 49 4.23 6.11 -3.29
N GLY A 50 3.70 5.95 -2.07
CA GLY A 50 3.54 7.05 -1.12
C GLY A 50 2.17 7.73 -1.12
N GLU A 51 1.27 7.28 -1.99
CA GLU A 51 -0.08 7.80 -2.11
C GLU A 51 -1.12 6.77 -1.65
N LEU A 52 -2.31 7.26 -1.31
CA LEU A 52 -3.43 6.44 -0.89
C LEU A 52 -3.91 5.54 -2.03
N ALA A 53 -3.95 4.23 -1.80
CA ALA A 53 -4.35 3.21 -2.76
C ALA A 53 -5.41 2.28 -2.16
N LEU A 54 -6.67 2.71 -2.21
CA LEU A 54 -7.80 1.99 -1.61
C LEU A 54 -8.29 0.80 -2.45
N GLY A 55 -7.94 0.75 -3.72
CA GLY A 55 -8.49 -0.22 -4.68
C GLY A 55 -7.52 -0.57 -5.80
N LYS A 56 -8.08 -0.97 -6.93
CA LYS A 56 -7.33 -1.36 -8.13
C LYS A 56 -7.92 -0.67 -9.35
N ASN A 57 -7.05 -0.38 -10.31
CA ASN A 57 -7.48 0.00 -11.64
C ASN A 57 -7.91 -1.27 -12.37
N VAL A 58 -9.12 -1.29 -12.88
CA VAL A 58 -9.71 -2.42 -13.63
C VAL A 58 -10.21 -1.94 -14.98
N LEU A 59 -10.17 -2.80 -16.00
CA LEU A 59 -10.80 -2.52 -17.28
C LEU A 59 -12.29 -2.85 -17.16
N VAL A 60 -13.15 -1.90 -17.54
CA VAL A 60 -14.61 -2.03 -17.40
C VAL A 60 -15.27 -1.94 -18.79
N ALA A 61 -16.25 -2.80 -19.02
CA ALA A 61 -17.12 -2.75 -20.19
C ALA A 61 -18.57 -2.47 -19.75
N TYR A 62 -19.23 -1.54 -20.42
CA TYR A 62 -20.64 -1.20 -20.19
C TYR A 62 -21.51 -1.89 -21.23
N MET A 63 -21.89 -3.14 -20.97
CA MET A 63 -22.79 -3.91 -21.82
C MET A 63 -23.61 -4.89 -20.98
N PRO A 64 -24.88 -5.18 -21.33
CA PRO A 64 -25.61 -6.28 -20.71
C PRO A 64 -24.91 -7.61 -21.03
N TRP A 65 -24.76 -8.47 -20.04
CA TRP A 65 -24.15 -9.78 -20.20
C TRP A 65 -25.09 -10.87 -19.70
N GLU A 66 -25.95 -11.39 -20.59
CA GLU A 66 -26.85 -12.51 -20.33
C GLU A 66 -27.65 -12.44 -19.00
N GLY A 67 -27.92 -11.23 -18.51
CA GLY A 67 -28.62 -10.99 -17.24
C GLY A 67 -27.76 -11.13 -15.97
N TYR A 68 -26.47 -11.49 -16.08
CA TYR A 68 -25.58 -11.61 -14.92
C TYR A 68 -25.22 -10.28 -14.27
N ASN A 69 -25.32 -9.17 -15.01
CA ASN A 69 -25.19 -7.80 -14.51
C ASN A 69 -26.54 -7.08 -14.40
N PHE A 70 -27.62 -7.81 -14.15
CA PHE A 70 -28.93 -7.21 -13.92
C PHE A 70 -28.96 -6.41 -12.61
N GLU A 71 -29.67 -5.27 -12.63
CA GLU A 71 -29.72 -4.29 -11.53
C GLU A 71 -28.33 -3.80 -11.09
N ASP A 72 -27.88 -4.16 -9.89
CA ASP A 72 -26.65 -3.67 -9.26
C ASP A 72 -25.52 -4.72 -9.26
N ALA A 73 -25.72 -5.85 -9.95
CA ALA A 73 -24.74 -6.91 -10.00
C ALA A 73 -23.53 -6.53 -10.87
N VAL A 74 -22.33 -6.73 -10.32
CA VAL A 74 -21.05 -6.58 -11.04
C VAL A 74 -20.49 -7.97 -11.33
N LEU A 75 -20.10 -8.21 -12.59
CA LEU A 75 -19.44 -9.42 -13.07
C LEU A 75 -17.91 -9.22 -13.14
#